data_AF-A0A9C9SDN5-F1
#
_entry.id   AF-A0A9C9SDN5-F1
#
_cell.length_a   1.000
_cell.length_b   1.000
_cell.length_c   1.000
_cell.angle_alpha   90.00
_cell.angle_beta   90.00
_cell.angle_gamma   90.00
#
_symmetry.space_group_name_H-M   'P 1'
#
loop_
_entity.id
_entity.type
_entity.pdbx_description
1 polymer ?
#
loop_
_entity_poly.entity_id
_entity_poly.type
_entity_poly.pdbx_seq_one_letter_code
_entity_poly.pdbx_strand_id
1 'polypeptide(L)'
;RIYDGHLQVARTLAEEHGMEITTSLLDGKPHEAIGKYLRGIDPSLLVLGKVGIHADAELDIGSNSEQLLHDAPCAVLLSQREHQPAVDLLASVSTSWTAEAEQRMQKVPSFVRDMARMAILRYAQERGHTVITERIVEEATAALMPGHARRAMAEIVAAHDAGELKGASGEEIMSWSEEAETLLQTVEEPPLRGNLAMRAEKRARQDGCTVVEPRHVTPFLESPPADPGGRIHWQAAALARLARVPEGFMRDTARRHIEEHARGYGHREITLEIAEQGLATAREEMAKQMQKPGGPP
;
A
#
# COMPACT_ATOMS: atom_id res chain seq x y z
N ARG A 1 18.92 0.56 -17.77
CA ARG A 1 18.61 1.51 -16.68
C ARG A 1 17.17 1.40 -16.18
N ILE A 2 16.11 1.64 -16.98
CA ILE A 2 14.71 1.47 -16.49
C ILE A 2 14.38 -0.02 -16.27
N TYR A 3 14.74 -0.89 -17.22
CA TYR A 3 14.44 -2.33 -17.13
C TYR A 3 15.26 -3.10 -16.09
N ASP A 4 16.45 -2.59 -15.71
CA ASP A 4 17.26 -3.17 -14.62
C ASP A 4 16.55 -3.07 -13.27
N GLY A 5 15.80 -1.99 -13.05
CA GLY A 5 15.07 -1.81 -11.81
C GLY A 5 14.02 -2.91 -11.62
N HIS A 6 13.26 -3.28 -12.66
CA HIS A 6 12.25 -4.34 -12.55
C HIS A 6 12.88 -5.69 -12.14
N LEU A 7 14.09 -5.97 -12.62
CA LEU A 7 14.86 -7.16 -12.22
C LEU A 7 15.35 -7.09 -10.77
N GLN A 8 15.64 -5.89 -10.25
CA GLN A 8 16.03 -5.70 -8.86
C GLN A 8 14.84 -5.89 -7.91
N VAL A 9 13.67 -5.35 -8.25
CA VAL A 9 12.42 -5.61 -7.52
C VAL A 9 12.10 -7.11 -7.48
N ALA A 10 12.24 -7.81 -8.61
CA ALA A 10 12.01 -9.25 -8.66
C ALA A 10 12.97 -10.02 -7.74
N ARG A 11 14.25 -9.60 -7.65
CA ARG A 11 15.24 -10.21 -6.76
C ARG A 11 14.88 -10.03 -5.29
N THR A 12 14.58 -8.80 -4.88
CA THR A 12 14.22 -8.55 -3.48
C THR A 12 12.95 -9.31 -3.08
N LEU A 13 11.94 -9.35 -3.96
CA LEU A 13 10.72 -10.14 -3.70
C LEU A 13 11.04 -11.63 -3.56
N ALA A 14 11.93 -12.18 -4.38
CA ALA A 14 12.35 -13.57 -4.27
C ALA A 14 13.11 -13.83 -2.95
N GLU A 15 14.04 -12.95 -2.59
CA GLU A 15 14.81 -13.01 -1.33
C GLU A 15 13.89 -12.98 -0.09
N GLU A 16 12.88 -12.11 -0.08
CA GLU A 16 11.87 -12.05 0.99
C GLU A 16 11.11 -13.37 1.16
N HIS A 17 10.96 -14.14 0.09
CA HIS A 17 10.34 -15.46 0.10
C HIS A 17 11.35 -16.61 0.23
N GLY A 18 12.62 -16.32 0.49
CA GLY A 18 13.69 -17.31 0.62
C GLY A 18 13.98 -18.07 -0.69
N MET A 19 13.67 -17.47 -1.84
CA MET A 19 13.90 -18.04 -3.16
C MET A 19 15.12 -17.43 -3.85
N GLU A 20 15.95 -18.27 -4.45
CA GLU A 20 17.04 -17.81 -5.30
C GLU A 20 16.58 -17.71 -6.75
N ILE A 21 16.79 -16.55 -7.37
CA ILE A 21 16.46 -16.33 -8.80
C ILE A 21 17.65 -15.82 -9.57
N THR A 22 17.75 -16.23 -10.84
CA THR A 22 18.68 -15.63 -11.80
C THR A 22 17.94 -14.62 -12.67
N THR A 23 18.47 -13.41 -12.76
CA THR A 23 17.90 -12.36 -13.62
C THR A 23 18.76 -12.14 -14.85
N SER A 24 18.15 -11.93 -16.00
CA SER A 24 18.84 -11.59 -17.25
C SER A 24 18.13 -10.42 -17.92
N LEU A 25 18.89 -9.39 -18.31
CA LEU A 25 18.38 -8.31 -19.16
C LEU A 25 18.65 -8.68 -20.62
N LEU A 26 17.62 -8.65 -21.45
CA LEU A 26 17.68 -9.03 -22.86
C LEU A 26 17.45 -7.82 -23.75
N ASP A 27 18.25 -7.69 -24.81
CA ASP A 27 18.11 -6.64 -25.80
C ASP A 27 17.36 -7.14 -27.05
N GLY A 28 16.45 -6.32 -27.56
CA GLY A 28 15.69 -6.58 -28.78
C GLY A 28 14.17 -6.48 -28.59
N LYS A 29 13.43 -6.97 -29.57
CA LYS A 29 11.96 -7.07 -29.47
C LYS A 29 11.60 -8.14 -28.42
N PRO A 30 10.66 -7.87 -27.49
CA PRO A 30 10.48 -8.73 -26.31
C PRO A 30 10.23 -10.21 -26.64
N HIS A 31 9.26 -10.53 -27.48
CA HIS A 31 8.96 -11.93 -27.82
C HIS A 31 10.12 -12.64 -28.54
N GLU A 32 10.82 -11.95 -29.45
CA GLU A 32 11.97 -12.52 -30.18
C GLU A 32 13.15 -12.78 -29.23
N ALA A 33 13.45 -11.81 -28.35
CA ALA A 33 14.55 -11.88 -27.39
C ALA A 33 14.29 -12.97 -26.34
N ILE A 34 13.07 -13.02 -25.78
CA ILE A 34 12.65 -14.07 -24.86
C ILE A 34 12.71 -15.43 -25.55
N GLY A 35 12.13 -15.58 -26.75
CA GLY A 35 12.15 -16.85 -27.50
C GLY A 35 13.58 -17.35 -27.79
N LYS A 36 14.52 -16.45 -28.12
CA LYS A 36 15.94 -16.80 -28.27
C LYS A 36 16.56 -17.26 -26.94
N TYR A 37 16.24 -16.60 -25.84
CA TYR A 37 16.74 -16.95 -24.51
C TYR A 37 16.22 -18.32 -24.05
N LEU A 38 14.93 -18.62 -24.26
CA LEU A 38 14.32 -19.91 -23.91
C LEU A 38 15.02 -21.08 -24.61
N ARG A 39 15.39 -20.93 -25.89
CA ARG A 39 16.16 -21.96 -26.61
C ARG A 39 17.56 -22.21 -26.04
N GLY A 40 18.13 -21.23 -25.34
CA GLY A 40 19.44 -21.37 -24.71
C GLY A 40 19.40 -22.03 -23.34
N ILE A 41 18.35 -21.77 -22.55
CA ILE A 41 18.22 -22.30 -21.19
C ILE A 41 17.35 -23.56 -21.08
N ASP A 42 16.57 -23.86 -22.12
CA ASP A 42 15.66 -25.01 -22.24
C ASP A 42 14.76 -25.24 -21.01
N PRO A 43 13.88 -24.27 -20.67
CA PRO A 43 13.09 -24.35 -19.45
C PRO A 43 11.88 -25.27 -19.62
N SER A 44 11.43 -25.88 -18.54
CA SER A 44 10.21 -26.71 -18.55
C SER A 44 8.92 -25.89 -18.58
N LEU A 45 8.96 -24.65 -18.07
CA LEU A 45 7.80 -23.76 -17.94
C LEU A 45 8.20 -22.29 -18.12
N LEU A 46 7.41 -21.58 -18.92
CA LEU A 46 7.43 -20.14 -19.07
C LEU A 46 6.21 -19.52 -18.38
N VAL A 47 6.43 -18.63 -17.42
CA VAL A 47 5.35 -17.89 -16.73
C VAL A 47 5.31 -16.45 -17.23
N LEU A 48 4.14 -16.00 -17.68
CA LEU A 48 3.93 -14.67 -18.26
C LEU A 48 2.64 -14.04 -17.71
N GLY A 49 2.59 -12.71 -17.65
CA GLY A 49 1.33 -11.98 -17.45
C GLY A 49 0.48 -12.02 -18.73
N LYS A 50 -0.85 -12.10 -18.58
CA LYS A 50 -1.79 -12.01 -19.71
C LYS A 50 -1.59 -10.70 -20.50
N VAL A 51 -1.38 -9.61 -19.78
CA VAL A 51 -1.17 -8.26 -20.31
C VAL A 51 0.00 -7.59 -19.60
N GLY A 52 0.61 -6.60 -20.26
CA GLY A 52 1.71 -5.80 -19.70
C GLY A 52 1.25 -4.43 -19.18
N ILE A 53 2.20 -3.67 -18.64
CA ILE A 53 1.97 -2.33 -18.03
C ILE A 53 1.40 -1.26 -18.99
N HIS A 54 1.42 -1.51 -20.30
CA HIS A 54 0.91 -0.60 -21.34
C HIS A 54 -0.33 -1.16 -22.05
N ALA A 55 -1.07 -2.07 -21.41
CA ALA A 55 -2.26 -2.64 -22.00
C ALA A 55 -3.46 -1.69 -21.87
N ASP A 56 -4.21 -1.56 -22.96
CA ASP A 56 -5.52 -0.92 -22.92
C ASP A 56 -6.50 -1.75 -22.08
N ALA A 57 -7.44 -1.08 -21.42
CA ALA A 57 -8.39 -1.73 -20.51
C ALA A 57 -9.27 -2.81 -21.19
N GLU A 58 -9.44 -2.72 -22.51
CA GLU A 58 -10.23 -3.66 -23.31
C GLU A 58 -9.39 -4.78 -23.94
N LEU A 59 -8.06 -4.75 -23.78
CA LEU A 59 -7.17 -5.71 -24.41
C LEU A 59 -7.21 -7.05 -23.64
N ASP A 60 -7.65 -8.11 -24.31
CA ASP A 60 -7.74 -9.43 -23.68
C ASP A 60 -6.36 -10.07 -23.47
N ILE A 61 -5.49 -10.07 -24.49
CA ILE A 61 -4.12 -10.59 -24.38
C ILE A 61 -3.11 -9.62 -24.97
N GLY A 62 -1.97 -9.45 -24.31
CA GLY A 62 -0.87 -8.64 -24.83
C GLY A 62 -0.21 -9.31 -26.02
N SER A 63 0.17 -8.54 -27.05
CA SER A 63 0.79 -9.08 -28.27
C SER A 63 2.06 -9.92 -28.01
N ASN A 64 2.88 -9.52 -27.03
CA ASN A 64 4.06 -10.32 -26.64
C ASN A 64 3.66 -11.65 -25.99
N SER A 65 2.63 -11.65 -25.15
CA SER A 65 2.13 -12.86 -24.49
C SER A 65 1.48 -13.80 -25.50
N GLU A 66 0.73 -13.26 -26.46
CA GLU A 66 0.14 -14.01 -27.57
C GLU A 66 1.21 -14.66 -28.45
N GLN A 67 2.24 -13.90 -28.85
CA GLN A 67 3.31 -14.43 -29.68
C GLN A 67 4.12 -15.53 -28.96
N LEU A 68 4.42 -15.33 -27.67
CA LEU A 68 5.12 -16.34 -26.87
C LEU A 68 4.26 -17.57 -26.58
N LEU A 69 2.94 -17.43 -26.46
CA LEU A 69 2.03 -18.56 -26.32
C LEU A 69 2.09 -19.48 -27.55
N HIS A 70 2.27 -18.91 -28.74
CA HIS A 70 2.40 -19.67 -29.98
C HIS A 70 3.81 -20.26 -30.19
N ASP A 71 4.85 -19.49 -29.90
CA ASP A 71 6.23 -19.81 -30.31
C ASP A 71 7.12 -20.42 -29.21
N ALA A 72 6.69 -20.41 -27.95
CA ALA A 72 7.53 -20.93 -26.86
C ALA A 72 7.78 -22.44 -27.01
N PRO A 73 9.03 -22.90 -26.85
CA PRO A 73 9.38 -24.32 -26.98
C PRO A 73 8.97 -25.17 -25.76
N CYS A 74 8.26 -24.60 -24.78
CA CYS A 74 7.96 -25.21 -23.48
C CYS A 74 6.52 -24.93 -23.05
N ALA A 75 6.10 -25.49 -21.92
CA ALA A 75 4.79 -25.18 -21.35
C ALA A 75 4.69 -23.68 -21.01
N VAL A 76 3.53 -23.07 -21.24
CA VAL A 76 3.29 -21.64 -20.97
C VAL A 76 2.16 -21.49 -19.96
N LEU A 77 2.41 -20.74 -18.90
CA LEU A 77 1.41 -20.33 -17.91
C LEU A 77 1.15 -18.82 -18.02
N LEU A 78 -0.08 -18.47 -18.41
CA LEU A 78 -0.56 -17.09 -18.41
C LEU A 78 -1.28 -16.76 -17.10
N SER A 79 -0.74 -15.81 -16.34
CA SER A 79 -1.34 -15.30 -15.11
C SER A 79 -2.15 -14.03 -15.37
N GLN A 80 -3.34 -13.97 -14.77
CA GLN A 80 -4.18 -12.76 -14.72
C GLN A 80 -4.13 -12.07 -13.34
N ARG A 81 -3.34 -12.59 -12.41
CA ARG A 81 -3.21 -11.98 -11.09
C ARG A 81 -2.33 -10.74 -11.19
N GLU A 82 -2.88 -9.63 -10.73
CA GLU A 82 -2.09 -8.43 -10.46
C GLU A 82 -1.44 -8.57 -9.09
N HIS A 83 -0.13 -8.33 -9.04
CA HIS A 83 0.62 -8.20 -7.79
C HIS A 83 1.28 -6.83 -7.79
N GLN A 84 0.92 -6.02 -6.81
CA GLN A 84 1.56 -4.73 -6.56
C GLN A 84 2.55 -4.92 -5.41
N PRO A 85 3.87 -4.97 -5.68
CA PRO A 85 4.86 -5.03 -4.62
C PRO A 85 4.79 -3.76 -3.75
N ALA A 86 5.33 -3.84 -2.53
CA ALA A 86 5.32 -2.72 -1.59
C ALA A 86 5.88 -1.45 -2.24
N VAL A 87 5.23 -0.31 -1.97
CA VAL A 87 5.51 0.98 -2.60
C VAL A 87 6.99 1.38 -2.50
N ASP A 88 7.64 1.05 -1.39
CA ASP A 88 9.06 1.33 -1.14
C ASP A 88 9.99 0.57 -2.10
N LEU A 89 9.58 -0.63 -2.54
CA LEU A 89 10.35 -1.46 -3.48
C LEU A 89 10.23 -0.92 -4.91
N LEU A 90 9.03 -0.47 -5.31
CA LEU A 90 8.74 0.09 -6.64
C LEU A 90 9.35 1.48 -6.87
N ALA A 91 9.52 2.23 -5.79
CA ALA A 91 10.07 3.58 -5.84
C ALA A 91 11.54 3.63 -6.32
N SER A 92 12.26 2.51 -6.24
CA SER A 92 13.61 2.36 -6.78
C SER A 92 13.65 2.16 -8.31
N VAL A 93 12.50 1.91 -8.97
CA VAL A 93 12.46 1.35 -10.32
C VAL A 93 11.71 2.18 -11.35
N SER A 94 10.53 2.68 -11.00
CA SER A 94 9.51 2.89 -12.05
C SER A 94 9.26 4.34 -12.47
N THR A 95 10.21 5.25 -12.33
CA THR A 95 10.03 6.57 -12.92
C THR A 95 11.37 7.22 -13.22
N SER A 96 11.64 7.48 -14.50
CA SER A 96 12.80 8.27 -14.87
C SER A 96 12.56 9.71 -14.40
N TRP A 97 13.50 10.26 -13.66
CA TRP A 97 13.50 11.67 -13.30
C TRP A 97 14.17 12.46 -14.42
N THR A 98 13.62 13.62 -14.77
CA THR A 98 14.37 14.56 -15.61
C THR A 98 15.50 15.19 -14.80
N ALA A 99 16.53 15.70 -15.49
CA ALA A 99 17.67 16.33 -14.81
C ALA A 99 17.24 17.52 -13.94
N GLU A 100 16.23 18.25 -14.40
CA GLU A 100 15.63 19.39 -13.70
C GLU A 100 14.89 18.93 -12.42
N ALA A 101 14.16 17.80 -12.49
CA ALA A 101 13.49 17.22 -11.33
C ALA A 101 14.48 16.75 -10.26
N GLU A 102 15.59 16.12 -10.66
CA GLU A 102 16.68 15.72 -9.75
C GLU A 102 17.35 16.94 -9.11
N GLN A 103 17.66 18.00 -9.87
CA GLN A 103 18.20 19.24 -9.31
C GLN A 103 17.27 19.87 -8.28
N ARG A 104 15.96 19.81 -8.50
CA ARG A 104 14.98 20.31 -7.53
C ARG A 104 14.96 19.45 -6.27
N MET A 105 15.13 18.13 -6.39
CA MET A 105 15.23 17.22 -5.25
C MET A 105 16.49 17.47 -4.40
N GLN A 106 17.59 17.91 -5.01
CA GLN A 106 18.81 18.27 -4.27
C GLN A 106 18.63 19.48 -3.35
N LYS A 107 17.72 20.40 -3.69
CA LYS A 107 17.36 21.55 -2.85
C LYS A 107 16.53 21.17 -1.63
N VAL A 108 15.95 19.97 -1.62
CA VAL A 108 15.23 19.43 -0.46
C VAL A 108 16.26 19.01 0.59
N PRO A 109 16.08 19.42 1.87
CA PRO A 109 16.97 19.02 2.96
C PRO A 109 17.09 17.49 3.05
N SER A 110 18.29 17.00 3.34
CA SER A 110 18.60 15.56 3.29
C SER A 110 17.68 14.71 4.16
N PHE A 111 17.33 15.19 5.37
CA PHE A 111 16.52 14.45 6.34
C PHE A 111 15.06 14.20 5.90
N VAL A 112 14.53 14.97 4.95
CA VAL A 112 13.17 14.79 4.39
C VAL A 112 13.19 14.38 2.91
N ARG A 113 14.37 14.32 2.29
CA ARG A 113 14.52 14.09 0.84
C ARG A 113 13.95 12.75 0.41
N ASP A 114 14.22 11.69 1.17
CA ASP A 114 13.73 10.34 0.85
C ASP A 114 12.21 10.26 0.98
N MET A 115 11.66 10.82 2.06
CA MET A 115 10.21 10.93 2.26
C MET A 115 9.53 11.75 1.15
N ALA A 116 10.12 12.87 0.74
CA ALA A 116 9.61 13.70 -0.35
C ALA A 116 9.65 12.95 -1.69
N ARG A 117 10.75 12.24 -1.98
CA ARG A 117 10.90 11.42 -3.19
C ARG A 117 9.82 10.34 -3.25
N MET A 118 9.56 9.64 -2.14
CA MET A 118 8.49 8.64 -2.05
C MET A 118 7.09 9.25 -2.31
N ALA A 119 6.81 10.40 -1.69
CA ALA A 119 5.50 11.03 -1.84
C ALA A 119 5.23 11.52 -3.27
N ILE A 120 6.27 12.02 -3.96
CA ILE A 120 6.19 12.44 -5.37
C ILE A 120 6.00 11.23 -6.29
N LEU A 121 6.70 10.12 -6.04
CA LEU A 121 6.54 8.90 -6.83
C LEU A 121 5.13 8.33 -6.69
N ARG A 122 4.58 8.33 -5.46
CA ARG A 122 3.19 7.93 -5.22
C ARG A 122 2.19 8.81 -5.97
N TYR A 123 2.37 10.14 -5.89
CA TYR A 123 1.54 11.10 -6.62
C TYR A 123 1.57 10.86 -8.13
N ALA A 124 2.75 10.57 -8.67
CA ALA A 124 2.95 10.29 -10.09
C ALA A 124 2.27 8.98 -10.51
N GLN A 125 2.38 7.93 -9.71
CA GLN A 125 1.75 6.63 -9.98
C GLN A 125 0.22 6.71 -9.97
N GLU A 126 -0.37 7.37 -8.98
CA GLU A 126 -1.83 7.57 -8.90
C GLU A 126 -2.41 8.30 -10.13
N ARG A 127 -1.56 9.05 -10.84
CA ARG A 127 -1.92 9.82 -12.04
C ARG A 127 -1.38 9.23 -13.34
N GLY A 128 -0.79 8.04 -13.28
CA GLY A 128 -0.26 7.33 -14.45
C GLY A 128 0.96 8.01 -15.11
N HIS A 129 1.71 8.82 -14.37
CA HIS A 129 2.92 9.44 -14.87
C HIS A 129 4.10 8.46 -14.86
N THR A 130 4.77 8.31 -16.00
CA THR A 130 5.90 7.39 -16.19
C THR A 130 7.27 8.09 -16.14
N VAL A 131 7.28 9.44 -16.18
CA VAL A 131 8.49 10.28 -16.07
C VAL A 131 8.23 11.38 -15.05
N ILE A 132 9.08 11.50 -14.03
CA ILE A 132 9.02 12.60 -13.05
C ILE A 132 9.69 13.82 -13.66
N THR A 133 8.85 14.75 -14.09
CA THR A 133 9.28 16.08 -14.55
C THR A 133 9.28 17.07 -13.39
N GLU A 134 9.96 18.20 -13.57
CA GLU A 134 9.93 19.30 -12.60
C GLU A 134 8.49 19.72 -12.24
N ARG A 135 7.60 19.79 -13.23
CA ARG A 135 6.19 20.12 -13.03
C ARG A 135 5.49 19.13 -12.10
N ILE A 136 5.78 17.83 -12.23
CA ILE A 136 5.20 16.78 -11.37
C ILE A 136 5.72 16.91 -9.94
N VAL A 137 7.00 17.21 -9.76
CA VAL A 137 7.57 17.50 -8.43
C VAL A 137 6.84 18.67 -7.78
N GLU A 138 6.62 19.75 -8.53
CA GLU A 138 5.93 20.95 -8.03
C GLU A 138 4.47 20.68 -7.67
N GLU A 139 3.72 20.02 -8.56
CA GLU A 139 2.32 19.68 -8.35
C GLU A 139 2.14 18.74 -7.15
N ALA A 140 2.97 17.69 -7.06
CA ALA A 140 2.98 16.79 -5.92
C ALA A 140 3.28 17.54 -4.63
N THR A 141 4.32 18.39 -4.63
CA THR A 141 4.70 19.19 -3.46
C THR A 141 3.57 20.13 -3.03
N ALA A 142 2.87 20.76 -3.97
CA ALA A 142 1.76 21.66 -3.70
C ALA A 142 0.52 20.92 -3.15
N ALA A 143 0.23 19.73 -3.67
CA ALA A 143 -0.87 18.89 -3.21
C ALA A 143 -0.62 18.30 -1.81
N LEU A 144 0.62 17.90 -1.53
CA LEU A 144 1.03 17.26 -0.28
C LEU A 144 1.26 18.26 0.87
N MET A 145 1.62 19.52 0.56
CA MET A 145 1.84 20.57 1.56
C MET A 145 0.81 21.71 1.45
N PRO A 146 -0.30 21.65 2.22
CA PRO A 146 -1.18 22.80 2.39
C PRO A 146 -0.43 23.99 3.02
N GLY A 147 -0.91 25.22 2.80
CA GLY A 147 -0.18 26.45 3.16
C GLY A 147 0.18 26.63 4.65
N HIS A 148 -0.40 25.85 5.57
CA HIS A 148 0.01 25.81 6.97
C HIS A 148 1.22 24.87 7.20
N ALA A 149 1.26 23.70 6.55
CA ALA A 149 2.37 22.76 6.62
C ALA A 149 3.65 23.33 5.99
N ARG A 150 3.52 24.13 4.92
CA ARG A 150 4.64 24.82 4.28
C ARG A 150 5.36 25.80 5.21
N ARG A 151 4.60 26.50 6.08
CA ARG A 151 5.15 27.46 7.05
C ARG A 151 5.87 26.75 8.18
N ALA A 152 5.25 25.70 8.75
CA ALA A 152 5.88 24.88 9.78
C ALA A 152 7.18 24.21 9.28
N MET A 153 7.20 23.69 8.05
CA MET A 153 8.41 23.13 7.45
C MET A 153 9.49 24.19 7.21
N ALA A 154 9.11 25.39 6.74
CA ALA A 154 10.04 26.50 6.56
C ALA A 154 10.67 26.98 7.88
N GLU A 155 9.90 26.98 8.98
CA GLU A 155 10.40 27.29 10.32
C GLU A 155 11.42 26.24 10.80
N ILE A 156 11.15 24.95 10.55
CA ILE A 156 12.07 23.84 10.88
C ILE A 156 13.38 23.93 10.07
N VAL A 157 13.28 24.24 8.77
CA VAL A 157 14.46 24.41 7.89
C VAL A 157 15.27 25.65 8.30
N ALA A 158 14.61 26.77 8.61
CA ALA A 158 15.29 27.97 9.08
C ALA A 158 16.03 27.73 10.42
N ALA A 159 15.43 26.98 11.34
CA ALA A 159 16.06 26.59 12.60
C ALA A 159 17.27 25.65 12.39
N HIS A 160 17.23 24.78 11.36
CA HIS A 160 18.34 23.91 10.97
C HIS A 160 19.53 24.69 10.41
N ASP A 161 19.26 25.59 9.44
CA ASP A 161 20.31 26.39 8.79
C ASP A 161 20.95 27.41 9.74
N ALA A 162 20.20 27.90 10.73
CA ALA A 162 20.70 28.79 11.79
C ALA A 162 21.60 28.08 12.82
N GLY A 163 21.71 26.74 12.76
CA GLY A 163 22.44 25.96 13.76
C GLY A 163 21.79 26.01 15.16
N GLU A 164 20.57 26.53 15.27
CA GLU A 164 19.79 26.64 16.50
C GLU A 164 19.15 25.30 16.90
N LEU A 165 19.14 24.34 15.98
CA LEU A 165 18.98 22.93 16.31
C LEU A 165 20.22 22.44 17.08
N LYS A 166 20.25 22.68 18.39
CA LYS A 166 20.93 21.76 19.32
C LYS A 166 20.34 20.38 19.05
N GLY A 167 21.09 19.56 18.30
CA GLY A 167 20.79 18.17 17.97
C GLY A 167 19.37 17.75 18.26
N ALA A 168 18.44 18.03 17.34
CA ALA A 168 17.36 17.07 17.10
C ALA A 168 18.01 15.87 16.39
N SER A 169 18.86 15.15 17.11
CA SER A 169 19.56 13.97 16.66
C SER A 169 18.54 12.85 16.57
N GLY A 170 17.93 12.72 15.40
CA GLY A 170 16.92 11.69 15.13
C GLY A 170 15.63 11.93 15.90
N GLU A 171 14.50 11.65 15.28
CA GLU A 171 13.49 10.96 16.07
C GLU A 171 14.21 9.71 16.58
N GLU A 172 14.57 9.70 17.87
CA GLU A 172 15.23 8.57 18.51
C GLU A 172 14.44 7.33 18.12
N ILE A 173 15.07 6.46 17.32
CA ILE A 173 14.62 5.09 17.10
C ILE A 173 14.46 4.53 18.51
N MET A 174 13.22 4.43 18.99
CA MET A 174 12.98 3.91 20.32
C MET A 174 13.52 2.50 20.34
N SER A 175 14.39 2.20 21.29
CA SER A 175 14.92 0.85 21.41
C SER A 175 13.81 -0.06 21.92
N TRP A 176 13.63 -1.21 21.28
CA TRP A 176 12.68 -2.22 21.74
C TRP A 176 13.38 -3.16 22.71
N SER A 177 12.67 -3.55 23.77
CA SER A 177 13.10 -4.68 24.58
C SER A 177 12.88 -5.99 23.80
N GLU A 178 13.75 -6.98 24.03
CA GLU A 178 13.68 -8.31 23.40
C GLU A 178 12.29 -8.96 23.58
N GLU A 179 11.68 -8.73 24.75
CA GLU A 179 10.35 -9.22 25.12
C GLU A 179 9.23 -8.51 24.33
N ALA A 180 9.33 -7.19 24.14
CA ALA A 180 8.36 -6.42 23.35
C ALA A 180 8.45 -6.76 21.85
N GLU A 181 9.65 -7.01 21.36
CA GLU A 181 9.90 -7.39 19.97
C GLU A 181 9.37 -8.80 19.68
N THR A 182 9.58 -9.73 20.61
CA THR A 182 9.00 -11.08 20.56
C THR A 182 7.47 -11.02 20.52
N LEU A 183 6.87 -10.18 21.36
CA LEU A 183 5.42 -9.96 21.37
C LEU A 183 4.92 -9.37 20.04
N LEU A 184 5.66 -8.44 19.44
CA LEU A 184 5.31 -7.88 18.13
C LEU A 184 5.42 -8.91 17.00
N GLN A 185 6.38 -9.84 17.07
CA GLN A 185 6.57 -10.91 16.10
C GLN A 185 5.46 -11.99 16.15
N THR A 186 4.69 -12.09 17.23
CA THR A 186 3.50 -12.96 17.27
C THR A 186 2.38 -12.52 16.32
N VAL A 187 2.43 -11.27 15.82
CA VAL A 187 1.49 -10.76 14.82
C VAL A 187 1.91 -11.22 13.44
N GLU A 188 1.19 -12.17 12.83
CA GLU A 188 1.54 -12.76 11.53
C GLU A 188 1.42 -11.77 10.37
N GLU A 189 0.45 -10.85 10.39
CA GLU A 189 0.21 -9.89 9.30
C GLU A 189 1.19 -8.69 9.34
N PRO A 190 2.03 -8.47 8.30
CA PRO A 190 2.99 -7.38 8.25
C PRO A 190 2.40 -5.96 8.39
N PRO A 191 1.25 -5.63 7.76
CA PRO A 191 0.63 -4.30 7.93
C PRO A 191 0.13 -4.07 9.35
N LEU A 192 -0.38 -5.11 10.01
CA LEU A 192 -0.88 -5.03 11.37
C LEU A 192 0.28 -4.82 12.35
N ARG A 193 1.40 -5.51 12.12
CA ARG A 193 2.65 -5.37 12.89
C ARG A 193 3.20 -3.96 12.85
N GLY A 194 3.29 -3.34 11.66
CA GLY A 194 3.75 -1.96 11.52
C GLY A 194 2.84 -0.95 12.24
N ASN A 195 1.52 -1.15 12.17
CA ASN A 195 0.56 -0.30 12.89
C ASN A 195 0.65 -0.46 14.42
N LEU A 196 0.89 -1.67 14.92
CA LEU A 196 1.07 -1.96 16.33
C LEU A 196 2.37 -1.34 16.86
N ALA A 197 3.45 -1.43 16.09
CA ALA A 197 4.74 -0.82 16.42
C ALA A 197 4.62 0.69 16.62
N MET A 198 4.01 1.39 15.65
CA MET A 198 3.78 2.84 15.74
C MET A 198 2.95 3.24 16.97
N ARG A 199 1.93 2.43 17.32
CA ARG A 199 1.07 2.67 18.49
C ARG A 199 1.81 2.42 19.81
N ALA A 200 2.60 1.36 19.88
CA ALA A 200 3.41 1.01 21.04
C ALA A 200 4.49 2.07 21.30
N GLU A 201 5.20 2.53 20.28
CA GLU A 201 6.16 3.63 20.40
C GLU A 201 5.49 4.93 20.85
N LYS A 202 4.34 5.27 20.25
CA LYS A 202 3.58 6.44 20.67
C LYS A 202 3.17 6.36 22.14
N ARG A 203 2.80 5.18 22.63
CA ARG A 203 2.45 4.96 24.03
C ARG A 203 3.66 5.06 24.95
N ALA A 204 4.78 4.46 24.58
CA ALA A 204 6.04 4.58 25.31
C ALA A 204 6.49 6.05 25.43
N ARG A 205 6.34 6.86 24.36
CA ARG A 205 6.60 8.32 24.40
C ARG A 205 5.64 9.05 25.35
N GLN A 206 4.36 8.69 25.35
CA GLN A 206 3.37 9.28 26.27
C GLN A 206 3.67 8.95 27.73
N ASP A 207 4.20 7.76 27.98
CA ASP A 207 4.60 7.30 29.31
C ASP A 207 6.02 7.78 29.70
N GLY A 208 6.64 8.62 28.86
CA GLY A 208 7.97 9.22 29.10
C GLY A 208 9.13 8.23 29.01
N CYS A 209 8.89 7.05 28.44
CA CYS A 209 9.90 6.01 28.26
C CYS A 209 10.64 6.20 26.94
N THR A 210 11.91 5.82 26.90
CA THR A 210 12.74 5.79 25.68
C THR A 210 12.88 4.39 25.08
N VAL A 211 12.44 3.37 25.83
CA VAL A 211 12.46 1.95 25.45
C VAL A 211 11.03 1.42 25.36
N VAL A 212 10.72 0.69 24.29
CA VAL A 212 9.44 -0.01 24.15
C VAL A 212 9.49 -1.34 24.91
N GLU A 213 8.84 -1.35 26.06
CA GLU A 213 8.61 -2.54 26.89
C GLU A 213 7.30 -3.26 26.56
N PRO A 214 7.13 -4.54 26.98
CA PRO A 214 5.93 -5.34 26.74
C PRO A 214 4.62 -4.62 27.06
N ARG A 215 4.58 -3.87 28.17
CA ARG A 215 3.41 -3.10 28.63
C ARG A 215 2.90 -2.06 27.63
N HIS A 216 3.73 -1.61 26.69
CA HIS A 216 3.33 -0.67 25.64
C HIS A 216 2.76 -1.40 24.42
N VAL A 217 3.00 -2.71 24.28
CA VAL A 217 2.57 -3.55 23.15
C VAL A 217 1.33 -4.36 23.51
N THR A 218 1.31 -4.99 24.70
CA THR A 218 0.24 -5.86 25.19
C THR A 218 -1.17 -5.26 25.07
N PRO A 219 -1.41 -3.97 25.40
CA PRO A 219 -2.75 -3.36 25.26
C PRO A 219 -3.28 -3.27 23.83
N PHE A 220 -2.41 -3.47 22.84
CA PHE A 220 -2.75 -3.47 21.41
C PHE A 220 -2.78 -4.89 20.83
N LEU A 221 -2.25 -5.90 21.54
CA LEU A 221 -2.32 -7.32 21.19
C LEU A 221 -3.60 -7.97 21.75
N GLU A 222 -4.00 -7.57 22.96
CA GLU A 222 -5.27 -7.95 23.53
C GLU A 222 -6.38 -7.11 22.87
N SER A 223 -7.41 -7.75 22.31
CA SER A 223 -8.64 -7.04 21.97
C SER A 223 -9.12 -6.32 23.23
N PRO A 224 -9.40 -4.99 23.17
CA PRO A 224 -9.70 -4.25 24.38
C PRO A 224 -10.97 -4.83 25.03
N PRO A 225 -11.03 -4.92 26.37
CA PRO A 225 -12.29 -5.19 27.03
C PRO A 225 -13.30 -4.11 26.63
N ALA A 226 -14.52 -4.55 26.34
CA ALA A 226 -15.62 -3.74 25.83
C ALA A 226 -15.69 -2.35 26.51
N ASP A 227 -15.67 -1.29 25.71
CA ASP A 227 -15.88 0.09 26.15
C ASP A 227 -17.22 0.19 26.94
N PRO A 228 -17.21 0.72 28.18
CA PRO A 228 -18.44 0.95 28.95
C PRO A 228 -19.43 1.92 28.30
N GLY A 229 -19.00 2.66 27.26
CA GLY A 229 -19.78 3.71 26.61
C GLY A 229 -20.88 3.26 25.63
N GLY A 230 -21.12 1.96 25.44
CA GLY A 230 -22.20 1.47 24.57
C GLY A 230 -22.02 1.80 23.08
N ARG A 231 -20.83 2.22 22.67
CA ARG A 231 -20.46 2.40 21.26
C ARG A 231 -20.14 1.03 20.67
N ILE A 232 -20.75 0.71 19.54
CA ILE A 232 -20.51 -0.55 18.84
C ILE A 232 -19.06 -0.51 18.30
N HIS A 233 -18.26 -1.48 18.70
CA HIS A 233 -16.87 -1.62 18.27
C HIS A 233 -16.82 -2.21 16.85
N TRP A 234 -15.96 -1.69 15.98
CA TRP A 234 -15.77 -2.22 14.62
C TRP A 234 -14.39 -2.86 14.49
N GLN A 235 -14.34 -4.13 14.11
CA GLN A 235 -13.07 -4.79 13.80
C GLN A 235 -12.48 -4.28 12.49
N ALA A 236 -11.15 -4.37 12.36
CA ALA A 236 -10.42 -3.89 11.17
C ALA A 236 -10.92 -4.56 9.87
N ALA A 237 -11.21 -5.87 9.91
CA ALA A 237 -11.76 -6.60 8.77
C ALA A 237 -13.15 -6.09 8.35
N ALA A 238 -14.01 -5.76 9.31
CA ALA A 238 -15.34 -5.18 9.04
C ALA A 238 -15.24 -3.77 8.45
N LEU A 239 -14.31 -2.94 8.92
CA LEU A 239 -14.03 -1.61 8.36
C LEU A 239 -13.51 -1.70 6.92
N ALA A 240 -12.56 -2.61 6.66
CA ALA A 240 -12.05 -2.86 5.31
C ALA A 240 -13.18 -3.32 4.37
N ARG A 241 -14.09 -4.16 4.86
CA ARG A 241 -15.26 -4.60 4.10
C ARG A 241 -16.23 -3.46 3.79
N LEU A 242 -16.45 -2.54 4.73
CA LEU A 242 -17.27 -1.34 4.55
C LEU A 242 -16.62 -0.35 3.56
N ALA A 243 -15.30 -0.21 3.57
CA ALA A 243 -14.56 0.67 2.65
C ALA A 243 -14.72 0.28 1.17
N ARG A 244 -15.00 -1.01 0.88
CA ARG A 244 -15.31 -1.50 -0.48
C ARG A 244 -16.66 -1.00 -1.02
N VAL A 245 -17.52 -0.44 -0.17
CA VAL A 245 -18.75 0.24 -0.60
C VAL A 245 -18.39 1.64 -1.09
N PRO A 246 -18.90 2.10 -2.25
CA PRO A 246 -18.65 3.44 -2.78
C PRO A 246 -18.94 4.54 -1.75
N GLU A 247 -18.11 5.58 -1.74
CA GLU A 247 -18.21 6.67 -0.75
C GLU A 247 -19.52 7.45 -0.87
N GLY A 248 -19.88 8.16 0.20
CA GLY A 248 -21.12 8.94 0.28
C GLY A 248 -22.30 8.10 0.77
N PHE A 249 -23.49 8.41 0.25
CA PHE A 249 -24.76 7.88 0.77
C PHE A 249 -24.81 6.34 0.86
N MET A 250 -24.21 5.63 -0.10
CA MET A 250 -24.21 4.16 -0.13
C MET A 250 -23.44 3.55 1.05
N ARG A 251 -22.29 4.13 1.41
CA ARG A 251 -21.47 3.66 2.54
C ARG A 251 -22.08 4.02 3.89
N ASP A 252 -22.67 5.21 4.01
CA ASP A 252 -23.34 5.63 5.25
C ASP A 252 -24.58 4.79 5.54
N THR A 253 -25.35 4.47 4.48
CA THR A 253 -26.51 3.58 4.58
C THR A 253 -26.07 2.16 4.96
N ALA A 254 -25.02 1.65 4.32
CA ALA A 254 -24.44 0.34 4.65
C ALA A 254 -23.94 0.26 6.09
N ARG A 255 -23.23 1.29 6.58
CA ARG A 255 -22.79 1.39 7.97
C ARG A 255 -23.96 1.29 8.94
N ARG A 256 -25.03 2.07 8.69
CA ARG A 256 -26.21 2.10 9.55
C ARG A 256 -26.91 0.74 9.61
N HIS A 257 -27.09 0.06 8.48
CA HIS A 257 -27.70 -1.27 8.46
C HIS A 257 -26.87 -2.31 9.23
N ILE A 258 -25.54 -2.26 9.11
CA ILE A 258 -24.66 -3.16 9.87
C ILE A 258 -24.77 -2.89 11.37
N GLU A 259 -24.82 -1.62 11.78
CA GLU A 259 -24.98 -1.23 13.20
C GLU A 259 -26.36 -1.60 13.75
N GLU A 260 -27.42 -1.44 12.96
CA GLU A 260 -28.78 -1.86 13.30
C GLU A 260 -28.89 -3.38 13.43
N HIS A 261 -28.27 -4.13 12.50
CA HIS A 261 -28.20 -5.58 12.55
C HIS A 261 -27.44 -6.04 13.80
N ALA A 262 -26.24 -5.50 14.05
CA ALA A 262 -25.47 -5.80 15.25
C ALA A 262 -26.26 -5.52 16.54
N ARG A 263 -26.95 -4.36 16.61
CA ARG A 263 -27.77 -4.00 17.76
C ARG A 263 -29.00 -4.92 17.93
N GLY A 264 -29.61 -5.36 16.84
CA GLY A 264 -30.77 -6.27 16.84
C GLY A 264 -30.45 -7.63 17.44
N TYR A 265 -29.23 -8.13 17.23
CA TYR A 265 -28.74 -9.38 17.82
C TYR A 265 -27.98 -9.19 19.14
N GLY A 266 -27.92 -7.95 19.67
CA GLY A 266 -27.22 -7.64 20.91
C GLY A 266 -25.69 -7.68 20.79
N HIS A 267 -25.16 -7.72 19.57
CA HIS A 267 -23.72 -7.65 19.34
C HIS A 267 -23.22 -6.22 19.57
N ARG A 268 -22.25 -6.10 20.47
CA ARG A 268 -21.53 -4.84 20.77
C ARG A 268 -20.24 -4.70 19.97
N GLU A 269 -19.92 -5.70 19.17
CA GLU A 269 -18.77 -5.77 18.29
C GLU A 269 -19.24 -6.21 16.90
N ILE A 270 -18.74 -5.53 15.87
CA ILE A 270 -18.98 -5.84 14.47
C ILE A 270 -17.73 -6.55 13.95
N THR A 271 -17.86 -7.87 13.85
CA THR A 271 -16.92 -8.74 13.15
C THR A 271 -17.16 -8.68 11.64
N LEU A 272 -16.25 -9.26 10.85
CA LEU A 272 -16.43 -9.40 9.41
C LEU A 272 -17.77 -10.11 9.08
N GLU A 273 -18.08 -11.17 9.81
CA GLU A 273 -19.30 -11.96 9.63
C GLU A 273 -20.57 -11.10 9.87
N ILE A 274 -20.61 -10.33 10.95
CA ILE A 274 -21.73 -9.44 11.27
C ILE A 274 -21.89 -8.35 10.20
N ALA A 275 -20.76 -7.81 9.70
CA ALA A 275 -20.78 -6.84 8.60
C ALA A 275 -21.33 -7.44 7.30
N GLU A 276 -20.98 -8.68 6.96
CA GLU A 276 -21.51 -9.38 5.79
C GLU A 276 -22.99 -9.71 5.91
N GLN A 277 -23.43 -10.17 7.09
CA GLN A 277 -24.84 -10.45 7.38
C GLN A 277 -25.69 -9.16 7.34
N GLY A 278 -25.19 -8.06 7.89
CA GLY A 278 -25.84 -6.74 7.81
C GLY A 278 -25.96 -6.22 6.38
N LEU A 279 -24.91 -6.38 5.56
CA LEU A 279 -24.93 -6.02 4.15
C LEU A 279 -25.84 -6.90 3.31
N ALA A 280 -25.91 -8.21 3.60
CA ALA A 280 -26.82 -9.13 2.94
C ALA A 280 -28.28 -8.76 3.23
N THR A 281 -28.60 -8.50 4.50
CA THR A 281 -29.92 -8.04 4.93
C THR A 281 -30.31 -6.74 4.22
N ALA A 282 -29.39 -5.76 4.16
CA ALA A 282 -29.62 -4.50 3.47
C ALA A 282 -29.91 -4.68 1.96
N ARG A 283 -29.20 -5.61 1.29
CA ARG A 283 -29.44 -5.94 -0.12
C ARG A 283 -30.80 -6.58 -0.34
N GLU A 284 -31.23 -7.47 0.55
CA GLU A 284 -32.56 -8.09 0.48
C GLU A 284 -33.69 -7.08 0.72
N GLU A 285 -33.52 -6.16 1.67
CA GLU A 285 -34.49 -5.09 1.92
C GLU A 285 -34.59 -4.13 0.73
N MET A 286 -33.46 -3.74 0.13
CA MET A 286 -33.44 -2.93 -1.10
C MET A 286 -34.11 -3.67 -2.27
N ALA A 287 -33.83 -4.96 -2.45
CA ALA A 287 -34.46 -5.77 -3.50
C ALA A 287 -35.99 -5.88 -3.31
N LYS A 288 -36.47 -6.02 -2.06
CA LYS A 288 -37.90 -6.03 -1.73
C LYS A 288 -38.57 -4.67 -1.95
N GLN A 289 -37.86 -3.56 -1.69
CA GLN A 289 -38.37 -2.21 -1.95
C GLN A 289 -38.45 -1.91 -3.46
N MET A 290 -37.51 -2.40 -4.27
CA MET A 290 -37.57 -2.25 -5.73
C MET A 290 -38.64 -3.13 -6.40
N GLN A 291 -39.13 -4.17 -5.72
CA GLN A 291 -40.22 -5.04 -6.23
C GLN A 291 -41.63 -4.59 -5.84
N LYS A 292 -41.79 -3.55 -5.01
CA LYS A 292 -43.12 -2.96 -4.73
C LYS A 292 -43.49 -1.96 -5.84
N PRO A 293 -44.52 -2.22 -6.68
CA PRO A 293 -45.00 -1.23 -7.62
C PRO A 293 -45.79 -0.17 -6.86
N GLY A 294 -45.29 1.06 -6.83
CA GLY A 294 -45.97 2.14 -6.13
C GLY A 294 -45.20 3.46 -6.21
N GLY A 295 -45.18 4.07 -7.39
CA GLY A 295 -44.95 5.51 -7.48
C GLY A 295 -46.15 6.28 -6.91
N PRO A 296 -45.97 7.53 -6.47
CA PRO A 296 -47.05 8.48 -6.33
C PRO A 296 -46.96 9.61 -7.38
N PRO A 297 -48.07 10.34 -7.60
CA PRO A 297 -48.38 11.11 -8.82
C PRO A 297 -47.60 12.41 -8.99
#